data_AF-A0A7J7G3L1-F1
#
_entry.id   AF-A0A7J7G3L1-F1
#
_cell.length_a   1.000
_cell.length_b   1.000
_cell.length_c   1.000
_cell.angle_alpha   90.00
_cell.angle_beta   90.00
_cell.angle_gamma   90.00
#
_symmetry.space_group_name_H-M   'P 1'
#
loop_
_entity.id
_entity.type
_entity.pdbx_description
1 polymer ?
#
loop_
_entity_poly.entity_id
_entity_poly.type
_entity_poly.pdbx_seq_one_letter_code
_entity_poly.pdbx_strand_id
1 'polypeptide(L)' 'MPYIDRFDGSGDPMVHIRLFLDVLKPMGLTKPQKLSLYGRTLSGVAATWYAKLEDKVKQNWEELVEAFVD' A
#
# COMPACT_ATOMS: atom_id res chain seq x y z
N MET A 1 11.41 9.26 5.61
CA MET A 1 10.45 8.14 5.46
C MET A 1 11.26 6.87 5.65
N PRO A 2 10.80 5.89 6.43
CA PRO A 2 11.50 4.62 6.48
C PRO A 2 11.62 4.07 5.05
N TYR A 3 12.74 3.43 4.75
CA TYR A 3 12.96 2.89 3.42
C TYR A 3 12.07 1.64 3.27
N ILE A 4 11.06 1.75 2.40
CA ILE A 4 10.22 0.64 1.95
C ILE A 4 10.51 0.52 0.47
N ASP A 5 10.99 -0.64 0.03
CA ASP A 5 11.17 -0.90 -1.39
C ASP A 5 9.85 -0.71 -2.13
N ARG A 6 9.91 -0.07 -3.29
CA ARG A 6 8.72 0.13 -4.09
C ARG A 6 8.32 -1.18 -4.75
N PHE A 7 7.08 -1.58 -4.57
CA PHE A 7 6.49 -2.71 -5.26
C PHE A 7 6.07 -2.29 -6.66
N ASP A 8 6.67 -2.89 -7.68
CA ASP A 8 6.37 -2.60 -9.08
C ASP A 8 5.22 -3.43 -9.64
N GLY A 9 4.76 -4.44 -8.89
CA GLY A 9 3.81 -5.46 -9.34
C GLY A 9 4.42 -6.85 -9.46
N SER A 10 5.74 -6.99 -9.27
CA SER A 10 6.44 -8.28 -9.28
C SER A 10 6.56 -8.85 -7.87
N GLY A 11 6.26 -10.15 -7.72
CA GLY A 11 6.32 -10.85 -6.43
C GLY A 11 4.97 -10.96 -5.72
N ASP A 12 5.00 -11.35 -4.45
CA ASP A 12 3.80 -11.61 -3.64
C ASP A 12 3.25 -10.31 -3.01
N PRO A 13 2.03 -9.88 -3.36
CA PRO A 13 1.39 -8.69 -2.78
C PRO A 13 1.26 -8.75 -1.25
N MET A 14 1.04 -9.94 -0.66
CA MET A 14 0.91 -10.11 0.79
C MET A 14 2.23 -9.86 1.52
N VAL A 15 3.35 -10.21 0.90
CA VAL A 15 4.69 -9.90 1.45
C VAL A 15 4.90 -8.39 1.51
N HIS A 16 4.52 -7.66 0.45
CA HIS A 16 4.60 -6.20 0.43
C HIS A 16 3.74 -5.54 1.52
N ILE A 17 2.49 -5.98 1.68
CA ILE A 17 1.59 -5.48 2.74
C ILE A 17 2.20 -5.70 4.12
N ARG A 18 2.74 -6.90 4.38
CA ARG A 18 3.34 -7.22 5.68
C ARG A 18 4.56 -6.35 5.97
N LEU A 19 5.48 -6.21 5.01
CA LEU A 19 6.65 -5.34 5.12
C LEU A 19 6.22 -3.89 5.39
N PHE A 20 5.22 -3.41 4.66
CA PHE A 20 4.67 -2.07 4.86
C PHE A 20 4.15 -1.87 6.29
N LEU A 21 3.35 -2.80 6.80
CA LEU A 21 2.80 -2.72 8.17
C LEU A 21 3.89 -2.81 9.24
N ASP A 22 4.87 -3.71 9.08
CA ASP A 22 5.97 -3.89 10.03
C ASP A 22 6.84 -2.64 10.14
N VAL A 23 7.14 -2.01 9.00
CA VAL A 23 7.91 -0.76 8.95
C VAL A 23 7.16 0.41 9.62
N LEU A 24 5.83 0.47 9.49
CA LEU A 24 5.03 1.55 10.08
C LEU A 24 4.60 1.30 11.52
N LYS A 25 4.68 0.06 12.01
CA LYS A 25 4.31 -0.33 13.38
C LYS A 25 4.94 0.56 14.47
N PRO A 26 6.25 0.87 14.47
CA PRO A 26 6.85 1.72 15.50
C PRO A 26 6.51 3.22 15.37
N MET A 27 5.86 3.65 14.28
CA MET A 27 5.71 5.07 13.95
C MET A 27 4.42 5.72 14.47
N GLY A 28 3.50 4.93 15.05
CA GLY A 28 2.27 5.47 15.64
C GLY A 28 1.34 6.19 14.65
N LEU A 29 1.43 5.86 13.35
CA LEU A 29 0.68 6.55 12.31
C LEU A 29 -0.83 6.26 12.36
N THR A 30 -1.61 7.28 12.06
CA THR A 30 -3.07 7.18 11.89
C THR A 30 -3.44 6.38 10.63
N LYS A 31 -4.66 5.84 10.55
CA LYS A 31 -5.14 5.12 9.36
C LYS A 31 -5.00 5.96 8.07
N PRO A 32 -5.41 7.24 8.02
CA PRO A 32 -5.23 8.07 6.81
C PRO A 32 -3.77 8.27 6.40
N GLN A 33 -2.86 8.39 7.37
CA GLN A 33 -1.43 8.49 7.10
C GLN A 33 -0.88 7.21 6.48
N LYS A 34 -1.29 6.04 6.98
CA LYS A 34 -0.91 4.74 6.39
C LYS A 34 -1.42 4.63 4.95
N LEU A 35 -2.69 4.94 4.69
CA LEU A 35 -3.26 4.92 3.35
C LEU A 35 -2.51 5.85 2.37
N SER A 36 -2.21 7.07 2.80
CA SER A 36 -1.46 8.04 1.99
C SER A 36 -0.03 7.57 1.67
N LEU A 37 0.61 6.85 2.59
CA LEU A 37 1.96 6.32 2.37
C LEU A 37 1.93 5.08 1.47
N TYR A 38 0.89 4.27 1.53
CA TYR A 38 0.80 3.02 0.76
C TYR A 38 0.93 3.28 -0.74
N GLY A 39 0.19 4.24 -1.30
CA GLY A 39 0.32 4.59 -2.72
C GLY A 39 1.74 5.05 -3.12
N ARG A 40 2.55 5.54 -2.17
CA ARG A 40 3.94 5.98 -2.41
C ARG A 40 4.95 4.82 -2.40
N THR A 41 4.56 3.65 -1.91
CA THR A 41 5.37 2.42 -1.94
C THR A 41 5.09 1.59 -3.20
N LEU A 42 4.30 2.10 -4.14
CA LEU A 42 4.02 1.44 -5.40
C LEU A 42 4.81 2.11 -6.54
N SER A 43 5.16 1.32 -7.55
CA SER A 43 5.78 1.78 -8.79
C SER A 43 5.26 0.96 -9.97
N GLY A 44 5.70 1.28 -11.19
CA GLY A 44 5.38 0.48 -12.38
C GLY A 44 3.89 0.21 -12.58
N VAL A 45 3.56 -1.07 -12.80
CA VAL A 45 2.17 -1.50 -13.05
C VAL A 45 1.32 -1.40 -11.78
N ALA A 46 1.89 -1.63 -10.60
CA ALA A 46 1.18 -1.48 -9.33
C ALA A 46 0.76 -0.02 -9.06
N ALA A 47 1.62 0.96 -9.36
CA ALA A 47 1.25 2.38 -9.26
C ALA A 47 0.14 2.76 -10.25
N THR A 48 0.18 2.19 -11.46
CA THR A 48 -0.85 2.42 -12.48
C THR A 48 -2.19 1.80 -12.06
N TRP A 49 -2.18 0.61 -11.49
CA TRP A 49 -3.36 -0.03 -10.88
C TRP A 49 -3.94 0.84 -9.77
N TYR A 50 -3.10 1.28 -8.82
CA TYR A 50 -3.55 2.09 -7.69
C TYR A 50 -4.17 3.41 -8.14
N ALA A 51 -3.61 4.07 -9.16
CA ALA A 51 -4.15 5.30 -9.72
C ALA A 51 -5.60 5.14 -10.22
N LYS A 52 -5.96 3.97 -10.77
CA LYS A 52 -7.27 3.67 -11.34
C LYS A 52 -8.33 3.30 -10.30
N LEU A 53 -7.96 3.02 -9.05
CA LEU A 53 -8.94 2.69 -8.01
C LEU A 53 -9.85 3.88 -7.69
N GLU A 54 -11.08 3.58 -7.31
CA GLU A 54 -12.00 4.57 -6.75
C GLU A 54 -11.44 5.17 -5.46
N ASP A 55 -11.74 6.45 -5.21
CA ASP A 55 -11.27 7.14 -4.00
C ASP A 55 -11.81 6.50 -2.72
N LYS A 56 -13.02 5.92 -2.76
CA LYS A 56 -13.59 5.17 -1.65
C LYS A 56 -12.72 3.98 -1.26
N VAL A 57 -12.27 3.20 -2.25
CA VAL A 57 -11.39 2.04 -2.04
C VAL A 57 -10.03 2.51 -1.50
N LYS A 58 -9.46 3.58 -2.06
CA LYS A 58 -8.19 4.15 -1.57
C LYS A 58 -8.26 4.68 -0.14
N GLN A 59 -9.46 5.00 0.36
CA GLN A 59 -9.69 5.52 1.72
C GLN A 59 -10.05 4.43 2.74
N ASN A 60 -10.28 3.20 2.30
CA ASN A 60 -10.59 2.05 3.15
C ASN A 60 -9.44 1.05 3.07
N TRP A 61 -8.76 0.80 4.20
CA TRP A 61 -7.58 -0.08 4.22
C TRP A 61 -7.94 -1.52 3.90
N GLU A 62 -9.07 -1.98 4.44
CA GLU A 62 -9.55 -3.34 4.26
C GLU A 62 -9.95 -3.59 2.79
N GLU A 63 -10.72 -2.68 2.17
CA GLU A 63 -11.07 -2.76 0.73
C GLU A 63 -9.84 -2.65 -0.18
N LEU A 64 -8.88 -1.77 0.17
CA LEU A 64 -7.65 -1.62 -0.58
C LEU A 64 -6.79 -2.89 -0.56
N VAL A 65 -6.66 -3.53 0.62
CA VAL A 65 -5.90 -4.77 0.76
C VAL A 65 -6.56 -5.90 0.00
N GLU A 66 -7.88 -6.04 0.10
CA GLU A 66 -8.64 -7.04 -0.66
C GLU A 66 -8.43 -6.89 -2.16
N ALA A 67 -8.57 -5.66 -2.69
CA ALA A 67 -8.34 -5.38 -4.11
C ALA A 67 -6.88 -5.57 -4.55
N PHE A 68 -5.91 -5.49 -3.64
CA PHE A 68 -4.49 -5.59 -3.96
C PHE A 68 -3.99 -7.05 -4.05
N VAL A 69 -4.69 -7.98 -3.42
CA VAL A 69 -4.28 -9.39 -3.31
C VAL A 69 -5.10 -10.32 -4.22
N ASP A 70 -6.12 -9.79 -4.89
CA ASP A 70 -6.92 -10.43 -5.94
C ASP A 70 -6.16 -10.46 -7.29
#